data_AF-H4F4K9-F1
#
_entry.id   AF-H4F4K9-F1
#
_cell.length_a   1.000
_cell.length_b   1.000
_cell.length_c   1.000
_cell.angle_alpha   90.00
_cell.angle_beta   90.00
_cell.angle_gamma   90.00
#
_symmetry.space_group_name_H-M   'P 1'
#
loop_
_entity.id
_entity.type
_entity.pdbx_description
1 polymer ?
#
loop_
_entity_poly.entity_id
_entity_poly.type
_entity_poly.pdbx_seq_one_letter_code
_entity_poly.pdbx_strand_id
1 'polypeptide(L)'
;MVEGRNVTLDLFNESRRLPLVDAEVVYHPSPDLGIPTDGLYARLREEIAWEQHFVRIEGRTIPQPRLSSWYGEVVHSYSTLAHTL
;
A
#
# COMPACT_ATOMS: atom_id res chain seq x y z
N MET A 1 14.14 41.38 -12.97
CA MET A 1 13.32 40.24 -13.41
C MET A 1 13.21 39.30 -12.23
N VAL A 2 12.14 39.41 -11.43
CA VAL A 2 11.91 38.54 -10.27
C VAL A 2 10.98 37.43 -10.75
N GLU A 3 11.51 36.22 -10.86
CA GLU A 3 10.77 35.03 -11.23
C GLU A 3 9.76 34.73 -10.11
N GLY A 4 8.49 34.98 -10.39
CA GLY A 4 7.40 34.71 -9.47
C GLY A 4 7.34 33.22 -9.19
N ARG A 5 7.69 32.82 -7.97
CA ARG A 5 7.42 31.48 -7.47
C ARG A 5 5.89 31.28 -7.52
N ASN A 6 5.43 30.53 -8.51
CA ASN A 6 4.08 29.97 -8.48
C ASN A 6 4.06 28.98 -7.32
N VAL A 7 3.63 29.44 -6.14
CA VAL A 7 3.25 28.56 -5.05
C VAL A 7 1.89 28.00 -5.43
N THR A 8 1.88 26.84 -6.09
CA THR A 8 0.65 26.08 -6.28
C THR A 8 0.11 25.77 -4.88
N LEU A 9 -0.99 26.42 -4.49
CA LEU A 9 -1.64 26.17 -3.22
C LEU A 9 -2.24 24.77 -3.29
N ASP A 10 -1.69 23.86 -2.50
CA ASP A 10 -2.07 22.46 -2.50
C ASP A 10 -3.17 22.20 -1.46
N LEU A 11 -4.40 22.59 -1.81
CA LEU A 11 -5.55 22.60 -0.89
C LEU A 11 -6.00 21.21 -0.40
N PHE A 12 -5.53 20.12 -1.01
CA PHE A 12 -6.07 18.78 -0.74
C PHE A 12 -5.02 17.76 -0.27
N ASN A 13 -3.74 18.15 -0.20
CA ASN A 13 -2.67 17.21 0.16
C ASN A 13 -2.22 17.25 1.62
N GLU A 14 -2.95 17.96 2.48
CA GLU A 14 -2.67 17.96 3.91
C GLU A 14 -3.04 16.61 4.55
N SER A 15 -2.12 16.12 5.39
CA SER A 15 -2.36 14.91 6.17
C SER A 15 -3.39 15.20 7.25
N ARG A 16 -4.36 14.30 7.45
CA ARG A 16 -5.47 14.52 8.40
C ARG A 16 -5.83 13.27 9.18
N ARG A 17 -6.23 13.46 10.44
CA ARG A 17 -6.78 12.38 11.26
C ARG A 17 -8.21 12.06 10.85
N LEU A 18 -8.53 10.77 10.74
CA LEU A 18 -9.89 10.31 10.49
C LEU A 18 -10.56 9.97 11.83
N PRO A 19 -11.74 10.53 12.14
CA PRO A 19 -12.43 10.25 13.40
C PRO A 19 -13.08 8.86 13.32
N LEU A 20 -12.39 7.85 13.83
CA LEU A 20 -12.91 6.49 13.97
C LEU A 20 -12.90 6.12 15.44
N VAL A 21 -14.04 5.58 15.92
CA VAL A 21 -14.16 5.11 17.30
C VAL A 21 -13.15 3.99 17.53
N ASP A 22 -12.44 4.06 18.65
CA ASP A 22 -11.43 3.08 19.08
C ASP A 22 -10.29 2.84 18.07
N ALA A 23 -9.97 3.83 17.23
CA ALA A 23 -8.84 3.76 16.29
C ALA A 23 -8.11 5.10 16.14
N GLU A 24 -6.78 5.05 15.99
CA GLU A 24 -5.99 6.18 15.51
C GLU A 24 -5.67 5.96 14.02
N VAL A 25 -6.21 6.81 13.16
CA VAL A 25 -6.02 6.73 11.71
C VAL A 25 -5.63 8.09 11.15
N VAL A 26 -4.57 8.10 10.34
CA VAL A 26 -4.10 9.29 9.62
C VAL A 26 -4.14 9.02 8.13
N TYR A 27 -4.81 9.89 7.38
CA TYR A 27 -4.82 9.89 5.93
C TYR A 27 -3.73 10.81 5.40
N HIS A 28 -2.81 10.25 4.62
CA HIS A 28 -1.76 10.97 3.90
C HIS A 28 -2.08 10.92 2.39
N PRO A 29 -2.67 11.98 1.80
CA PRO A 29 -3.12 11.97 0.41
C PRO A 29 -2.00 11.91 -0.63
N SER A 30 -0.88 12.60 -0.38
CA SER A 30 0.27 12.67 -1.29
C SER A 30 1.58 12.52 -0.53
N PRO A 31 1.89 11.31 0.00
CA PRO A 31 3.16 11.07 0.68
C PRO A 31 4.33 11.22 -0.30
N ASP A 32 5.46 11.70 0.20
CA ASP A 32 6.71 11.68 -0.58
C ASP A 32 7.19 10.22 -0.70
N LEU A 33 7.25 9.73 -1.94
CA LEU A 33 7.65 8.37 -2.27
C LEU A 33 9.12 8.28 -2.72
N GLY A 34 9.84 9.41 -2.76
CA GLY A 34 11.24 9.49 -3.20
C GLY A 34 11.44 9.32 -4.72
N ILE A 35 10.43 8.86 -5.46
CA ILE A 35 10.39 8.78 -6.92
C ILE A 35 9.01 9.17 -7.46
N PRO A 36 8.88 9.55 -8.76
CA PRO A 36 7.59 9.87 -9.35
C PRO A 36 6.59 8.71 -9.27
N THR A 37 5.35 9.00 -8.91
CA THR A 37 4.29 8.00 -8.66
C THR A 37 4.03 7.09 -9.84
N ASP A 38 3.97 7.62 -11.06
CA ASP A 38 3.76 6.82 -12.27
C ASP A 38 4.93 5.85 -12.52
N GLY A 39 6.15 6.31 -12.26
CA GLY A 39 7.36 5.49 -12.37
C GLY A 39 7.38 4.39 -11.31
N LEU A 40 7.03 4.70 -10.06
CA LEU A 40 6.90 3.69 -9.01
C LEU A 40 5.83 2.66 -9.38
N TYR A 41 4.66 3.10 -9.83
CA TYR A 41 3.56 2.21 -10.19
C TYR A 41 3.95 1.24 -11.31
N ALA A 42 4.56 1.73 -12.39
CA ALA A 42 5.02 0.89 -13.49
C ALA A 42 6.02 -0.18 -12.99
N ARG A 43 7.01 0.23 -12.19
CA ARG A 43 8.00 -0.69 -11.63
C ARG A 43 7.38 -1.74 -10.71
N LEU A 44 6.52 -1.34 -9.77
CA LEU A 44 5.84 -2.30 -8.88
C LEU A 44 4.95 -3.27 -9.66
N ARG A 45 4.29 -2.81 -10.73
CA ARG A 45 3.45 -3.66 -11.57
C ARG A 45 4.27 -4.70 -12.34
N GLU A 46 5.45 -4.33 -12.83
CA GLU A 46 6.27 -5.17 -13.70
C GLU A 46 7.28 -6.04 -12.94
N GLU A 47 7.88 -5.52 -11.87
CA GLU A 47 9.03 -6.13 -11.19
C GLU A 47 8.63 -7.02 -10.01
N ILE A 48 7.45 -6.82 -9.41
CA ILE A 48 6.98 -7.68 -8.31
C ILE A 48 6.49 -9.03 -8.85
N ALA A 49 6.92 -10.10 -8.19
CA ALA A 49 6.41 -11.45 -8.42
C ALA A 49 5.00 -11.58 -7.80
N TRP A 50 4.00 -11.04 -8.49
CA TRP A 50 2.61 -11.05 -8.08
C TRP A 50 2.00 -12.44 -8.17
N GLU A 51 1.48 -12.95 -7.05
CA GLU A 51 0.93 -14.31 -6.97
C GLU A 51 -0.50 -14.32 -6.43
N GLN A 52 -1.33 -15.24 -6.94
CA GLN A 52 -2.64 -15.50 -6.36
C GLN A 52 -2.50 -16.51 -5.22
N HIS A 53 -2.60 -16.00 -4.00
CA HIS A 53 -2.58 -16.83 -2.79
C HIS A 53 -3.97 -17.36 -2.45
N PHE A 54 -4.02 -18.38 -1.59
CA PHE A 54 -5.25 -18.96 -1.09
C PHE A 54 -5.44 -18.65 0.39
N VAL A 55 -6.69 -18.53 0.82
CA VAL A 55 -7.06 -18.39 2.24
C VAL A 55 -8.06 -19.45 2.64
N ARG A 56 -8.01 -19.82 3.92
CA ARG A 56 -9.03 -20.68 4.52
C ARG A 56 -10.03 -19.84 5.30
N ILE A 57 -11.27 -19.83 4.85
CA ILE A 57 -12.39 -19.12 5.48
C ILE A 57 -13.53 -20.11 5.66
N GLU A 58 -14.08 -20.22 6.87
CA GLU A 58 -15.20 -21.14 7.16
C GLU A 58 -14.94 -22.58 6.68
N GLY A 59 -13.70 -23.07 6.89
CA GLY A 59 -13.27 -24.42 6.50
C GLY A 59 -13.00 -24.62 5.00
N ARG A 60 -13.32 -23.65 4.14
CA ARG A 60 -13.11 -23.70 2.67
C ARG A 60 -11.83 -22.99 2.27
N THR A 61 -11.10 -23.56 1.31
CA THR A 61 -9.96 -22.90 0.68
C THR A 61 -10.44 -22.16 -0.56
N ILE A 62 -10.26 -20.83 -0.58
CA ILE A 62 -10.67 -19.97 -1.69
C ILE A 62 -9.50 -19.13 -2.20
N PRO A 63 -9.39 -18.86 -3.51
CA PRO A 63 -8.38 -17.95 -4.03
C PRO A 63 -8.67 -16.53 -3.52
N GLN A 64 -7.65 -15.80 -3.10
CA GLN A 64 -7.81 -14.40 -2.74
C GLN A 64 -8.20 -13.58 -3.97
N PRO A 65 -9.10 -12.59 -3.84
CA PRO A 65 -9.50 -11.71 -4.94
C PRO A 65 -8.47 -10.61 -5.21
N ARG A 66 -7.18 -10.89 -5.00
CA ARG A 66 -6.04 -10.01 -5.26
C ARG A 66 -4.77 -10.83 -5.46
N LEU A 67 -3.78 -10.23 -6.10
CA LEU A 67 -2.41 -10.74 -6.12
C LEU A 67 -1.63 -10.14 -4.94
N SER A 68 -0.67 -10.89 -4.41
CA SER A 68 0.25 -10.40 -3.38
C SER A 68 1.62 -11.05 -3.49
N SER A 69 2.61 -10.43 -2.85
CA SER A 69 3.99 -10.88 -2.78
C SER A 69 4.61 -10.37 -1.47
N TRP A 70 5.66 -11.04 -0.98
CA TRP A 70 6.27 -10.77 0.33
C TRP A 70 7.75 -10.43 0.16
N TYR A 71 8.18 -9.31 0.75
CA TYR A 71 9.56 -8.81 0.70
C TYR A 71 10.00 -8.33 2.10
N GLY A 72 11.26 -8.55 2.46
CA GLY A 72 11.83 -8.20 3.78
C GLY A 72 12.12 -9.42 4.65
N GLU A 73 12.69 -9.20 5.84
CA GLU A 73 12.98 -10.27 6.81
C GLU A 73 11.69 -10.90 7.34
N VAL A 74 11.61 -12.23 7.23
CA VAL A 74 10.43 -13.02 7.57
C VAL A 74 10.33 -13.20 9.08
N VAL A 75 9.70 -12.24 9.75
CA VAL A 75 9.13 -12.45 11.09
C VAL A 75 7.62 -12.28 10.99
N HIS A 76 6.95 -13.13 10.21
CA HIS A 76 5.50 -13.18 10.19
C HIS A 76 5.01 -14.56 10.59
N SER A 77 4.59 -14.66 11.85
CA SER A 77 3.56 -15.61 12.25
C SER A 77 2.19 -15.13 11.78
N TYR A 78 2.03 -14.82 10.48
CA TYR A 78 0.70 -14.66 9.89
C TYR A 78 0.13 -16.07 9.73
N SER A 79 -0.54 -16.54 10.77
CA SER A 79 -0.93 -17.94 10.99
C SER A 79 -1.99 -18.49 10.03
N THR A 80 -2.26 -17.84 8.91
CA THR A 80 -3.17 -18.33 7.86
C THR A 80 -2.57 -18.41 6.46
N LEU A 81 -1.33 -17.93 6.26
CA LEU A 81 -0.60 -18.08 4.99
C LEU A 81 0.63 -18.99 5.10
N ALA A 82 1.04 -19.35 6.32
CA ALA A 82 2.18 -20.23 6.58
C ALA A 82 1.88 -21.75 6.38
N HIS A 83 0.86 -22.10 5.60
CA HIS A 83 0.60 -23.49 5.24
C HIS A 83 0.52 -23.59 3.72
N THR A 84 1.69 -23.74 3.11
CA THR A 84 2.07 -24.76 2.11
C THR A 84 3.19 -24.17 1.25
N LEU A 85 4.43 -24.45 1.65
CA LEU A 85 5.51 -24.69 0.69
C LEU A 85 5.50 -26.18 0.37
#